data_AF-A0A959C327-F1
#
_entry.id   AF-A0A959C327-F1
#
_cell.length_a   1.000
_cell.length_b   1.000
_cell.length_c   1.000
_cell.angle_alpha   90.00
_cell.angle_beta   90.00
_cell.angle_gamma   90.00
#
_symmetry.space_group_name_H-M   'P 1'
#
loop_
_entity.id
_entity.type
_entity.pdbx_description
1 polymer ?
#
loop_
_entity_poly.entity_id
_entity_poly.type
_entity_poly.pdbx_seq_one_letter_code
_entity_poly.pdbx_strand_id
1 'polypeptide(L)'
;MNHTQHNQIVSFIWSIADDVLRDVYTRGKYRDIILPFTVLRRLDAILEDSKDTVLEMSQKLDELKIDNKEPQLRKISGYPFYNTSPFTFKRLLGEAGNIRQNLENYLDGFSSNVQDIISKFKLRNQLDTLEDGNITYPLIEKFCSSQINLSPDPVTDRAGNILQPGLSNLGMGYVFEELIRRFNEENNEEAGEHFTPREIIKLMTHLIFEPVKGKIKHGTYLIYEPACG
;
A
#
# COMPACT_ATOMS: atom_id res chain seq x y z
N MET A 1 15.28 12.09 -9.51
CA MET A 1 13.92 11.58 -9.27
C MET A 1 13.30 11.21 -10.60
N ASN A 2 12.66 10.04 -10.71
CA ASN A 2 12.06 9.59 -11.96
C ASN A 2 10.59 10.07 -12.05
N HIS A 3 10.42 11.38 -12.32
CA HIS A 3 9.09 12.01 -12.40
C HIS A 3 8.19 11.34 -13.46
N THR A 4 8.77 10.90 -14.57
CA THR A 4 8.04 10.22 -15.64
C THR A 4 7.42 8.91 -15.15
N GLN A 5 8.19 8.05 -14.48
CA GLN A 5 7.69 6.80 -13.92
C GLN A 5 6.58 7.05 -12.89
N HIS A 6 6.78 8.00 -11.98
CA HIS A 6 5.78 8.29 -10.95
C HIS A 6 4.46 8.77 -11.59
N ASN A 7 4.52 9.68 -12.56
CA ASN A 7 3.34 10.18 -13.27
C ASN A 7 2.63 9.08 -14.07
N GLN A 8 3.36 8.14 -14.67
CA GLN A 8 2.78 6.98 -15.35
C GLN A 8 2.01 6.08 -14.37
N ILE A 9 2.60 5.78 -13.21
CA ILE A 9 1.96 4.97 -12.17
C ILE A 9 0.71 5.67 -11.64
N VAL A 10 0.80 6.96 -11.32
CA VAL A 10 -0.35 7.75 -10.86
C VAL A 10 -1.47 7.74 -11.89
N SER A 11 -1.16 8.02 -13.16
CA SER A 11 -2.17 8.04 -14.22
C SER A 11 -2.80 6.67 -14.45
N PHE A 12 -2.03 5.59 -14.33
CA PHE A 12 -2.56 4.23 -14.42
C PHE A 12 -3.48 3.90 -13.24
N ILE A 13 -3.05 4.17 -12.00
CA ILE A 13 -3.90 3.95 -10.81
C ILE A 13 -5.17 4.78 -10.91
N TRP A 14 -5.06 6.01 -11.40
CA TRP A 14 -6.20 6.88 -11.65
C TRP A 14 -7.17 6.28 -12.66
N SER A 15 -6.68 5.71 -13.77
CA SER A 15 -7.56 5.08 -14.76
C SER A 15 -8.29 3.85 -14.22
N ILE A 16 -7.79 3.17 -13.18
CA ILE A 16 -8.53 2.09 -12.50
C ILE A 16 -9.85 2.62 -11.94
N ALA A 17 -9.85 3.83 -11.38
CA ALA A 17 -11.05 4.45 -10.83
C ALA A 17 -12.10 4.65 -11.93
N ASP A 18 -11.68 5.19 -13.08
CA ASP A 18 -12.54 5.46 -14.21
C ASP A 18 -13.04 4.19 -14.93
N ASP A 19 -12.24 3.13 -14.92
CA ASP A 19 -12.50 1.86 -15.62
C ASP A 19 -13.37 0.92 -14.80
N VAL A 20 -13.16 0.84 -13.48
CA VAL A 20 -13.75 -0.19 -12.61
C VAL A 20 -14.81 0.37 -11.69
N LEU A 21 -14.63 1.60 -11.17
CA LEU A 21 -15.50 2.11 -10.10
C LEU A 21 -16.67 2.94 -10.62
N ARG A 22 -16.68 3.29 -11.90
CA ARG A 22 -17.60 4.28 -12.49
C ARG A 22 -19.07 4.02 -12.24
N ASP A 23 -19.50 2.78 -12.42
CA ASP A 23 -20.91 2.41 -12.38
C ASP A 23 -21.37 1.97 -10.97
N VAL A 24 -20.44 1.88 -10.02
CA VAL A 24 -20.68 1.40 -8.64
C VAL A 24 -20.54 2.52 -7.61
N TYR A 25 -19.58 3.42 -7.81
CA TYR A 25 -19.27 4.50 -6.89
C TYR A 25 -19.46 5.88 -7.54
N THR A 26 -19.85 6.87 -6.73
CA THR A 26 -19.72 8.27 -7.14
C THR A 26 -18.25 8.68 -7.14
N ARG A 27 -17.86 9.63 -8.01
CA ARG A 27 -16.46 10.07 -8.15
C ARG A 27 -15.80 10.43 -6.82
N GLY A 28 -16.51 11.14 -5.94
CA GLY A 28 -15.97 11.51 -4.63
C GLY A 28 -15.71 10.34 -3.68
N LYS A 29 -16.22 9.14 -4.00
CA LYS A 29 -15.98 7.90 -3.28
C LYS A 29 -14.88 7.03 -3.86
N TYR A 30 -14.31 7.38 -5.02
CA TYR A 30 -13.19 6.60 -5.60
C TYR A 30 -11.99 6.55 -4.67
N ARG A 31 -11.70 7.64 -3.95
CA ARG A 31 -10.59 7.68 -2.99
C ARG A 31 -10.69 6.62 -1.90
N ASP A 32 -11.91 6.30 -1.46
CA ASP A 32 -12.20 5.34 -0.39
C ASP A 32 -11.87 3.90 -0.83
N ILE A 33 -11.65 3.67 -2.12
CA ILE A 33 -11.25 2.38 -2.71
C ILE A 33 -9.82 2.41 -3.25
N ILE A 34 -9.48 3.41 -4.05
CA ILE A 34 -8.19 3.47 -4.75
C ILE A 34 -7.02 3.61 -3.78
N LEU A 35 -7.15 4.46 -2.75
CA LEU A 35 -6.08 4.65 -1.76
C LEU A 35 -5.80 3.36 -0.96
N PRO A 36 -6.79 2.70 -0.32
CA PRO A 36 -6.51 1.46 0.42
C PRO A 36 -6.00 0.35 -0.49
N PHE A 37 -6.54 0.16 -1.69
CA PHE A 37 -6.03 -0.88 -2.60
C PHE A 37 -4.61 -0.60 -3.10
N THR A 38 -4.23 0.67 -3.29
CA THR A 38 -2.85 1.04 -3.60
C THR A 38 -1.90 0.68 -2.46
N VAL A 39 -2.28 0.97 -1.21
CA VAL A 39 -1.51 0.59 -0.03
C VAL A 39 -1.41 -0.94 0.07
N LEU A 40 -2.52 -1.65 -0.05
CA LEU A 40 -2.55 -3.11 0.01
C LEU A 40 -1.68 -3.72 -1.09
N ARG A 41 -1.74 -3.23 -2.32
CA ARG A 41 -0.90 -3.75 -3.40
C ARG A 41 0.58 -3.52 -3.14
N ARG A 42 0.97 -2.36 -2.57
CA ARG A 42 2.37 -2.12 -2.16
C ARG A 42 2.79 -3.10 -1.07
N LEU A 43 1.97 -3.30 -0.03
CA LEU A 43 2.27 -4.24 1.06
C LEU A 43 2.36 -5.68 0.54
N ASP A 44 1.46 -6.07 -0.36
CA ASP A 44 1.46 -7.36 -1.02
C ASP A 44 2.76 -7.59 -1.79
N ALA A 45 3.11 -6.66 -2.68
CA ALA A 45 4.27 -6.76 -3.55
C ALA A 45 5.59 -6.94 -2.78
N ILE A 46 5.73 -6.29 -1.62
CA ILE A 46 6.95 -6.42 -0.81
C ILE A 46 6.97 -7.67 0.07
N LEU A 47 5.81 -8.29 0.32
CA LEU A 47 5.71 -9.55 1.05
C LEU A 47 5.74 -10.78 0.14
N GLU A 48 5.52 -10.63 -1.17
CA GLU A 48 5.42 -11.73 -2.15
C GLU A 48 6.54 -12.75 -1.97
N ASP A 49 7.81 -12.32 -1.94
CA ASP A 49 8.97 -13.21 -1.85
C ASP A 49 9.06 -13.96 -0.51
N SER A 50 8.59 -13.33 0.56
CA SER A 50 8.61 -13.92 1.91
C SER A 50 7.38 -14.79 2.21
N LYS A 51 6.34 -14.74 1.37
CA LYS A 51 5.00 -15.26 1.69
C LYS A 51 5.03 -16.71 2.15
N ASP A 52 5.65 -17.61 1.37
CA ASP A 52 5.64 -19.04 1.70
C ASP A 52 6.42 -19.32 2.99
N THR A 53 7.57 -18.67 3.20
CA THR A 53 8.35 -18.81 4.43
C THR A 53 7.61 -18.28 5.67
N VAL A 54 6.81 -17.22 5.53
CA VAL A 54 5.94 -16.70 6.59
C VAL A 54 4.84 -17.69 6.93
N LEU A 55 4.21 -18.32 5.93
CA LEU A 55 3.16 -19.34 6.13
C LEU A 55 3.72 -20.58 6.82
N GLU A 56 4.85 -21.11 6.35
CA GLU A 56 5.54 -22.24 6.97
C GLU A 56 5.91 -21.94 8.42
N MET A 57 6.47 -20.75 8.69
CA MET A 57 6.79 -20.33 10.05
C MET A 57 5.54 -20.21 10.91
N SER A 58 4.46 -19.61 10.40
CA SER A 58 3.20 -19.49 11.13
C SER A 58 2.67 -20.85 11.55
N GLN A 59 2.61 -21.80 10.62
CA GLN A 59 2.17 -23.16 10.90
C GLN A 59 3.06 -23.85 11.93
N LYS A 60 4.38 -23.72 11.81
CA LYS A 60 5.32 -24.27 12.80
C LYS A 60 5.10 -23.69 14.20
N LEU A 61 4.82 -22.39 14.30
CA LEU A 61 4.53 -21.75 15.59
C LEU A 61 3.18 -22.20 16.16
N ASP A 62 2.18 -22.48 15.30
CA ASP A 62 0.91 -23.11 15.69
C ASP A 62 1.11 -24.52 16.27
N GLU A 63 1.88 -25.36 15.59
CA GLU A 63 2.20 -26.73 16.04
C GLU A 63 2.93 -26.73 17.39
N LEU A 64 3.81 -25.74 17.61
CA LEU A 64 4.53 -25.54 18.85
C LEU A 64 3.71 -24.82 19.94
N LYS A 65 2.47 -24.41 19.64
CA LYS A 65 1.57 -23.66 20.55
C LYS A 65 2.23 -22.40 21.12
N ILE A 66 2.96 -21.67 20.28
CA ILE A 66 3.57 -20.40 20.66
C ILE A 66 2.51 -19.29 20.57
N ASP A 67 2.19 -18.69 21.71
CA ASP A 67 1.17 -17.63 21.78
C ASP A 67 1.62 -16.35 21.06
N ASN A 68 2.84 -15.87 21.33
CA ASN A 68 3.36 -14.65 20.72
C ASN A 68 4.23 -14.96 19.49
N LYS A 69 3.62 -14.93 18.31
CA LYS A 69 4.26 -15.19 17.02
C LYS A 69 4.86 -13.96 16.36
N GLU A 70 4.45 -12.75 16.76
CA GLU A 70 4.77 -11.51 16.04
C GLU A 70 6.27 -11.30 15.80
N PRO A 71 7.17 -11.48 16.81
CA PRO A 71 8.59 -11.21 16.61
C PRO A 71 9.22 -12.10 15.54
N GLN A 72 8.85 -13.37 15.51
CA GLN A 72 9.36 -14.34 14.55
C GLN A 72 8.81 -14.07 13.16
N LEU A 73 7.51 -13.79 13.03
CA LEU A 73 6.89 -13.51 11.74
C LEU A 73 7.40 -12.21 11.12
N ARG A 74 7.60 -11.14 11.91
CA ARG A 74 8.25 -9.89 11.44
C ARG A 74 9.70 -10.12 11.04
N LYS A 75 10.43 -10.99 11.77
CA LYS A 75 11.81 -11.34 11.42
C LYS A 75 11.86 -12.09 10.09
N ILE A 76 10.94 -13.03 9.84
CA ILE A 76 10.89 -13.81 8.59
C ILE A 76 10.41 -12.97 7.41
N SER A 77 9.43 -12.09 7.60
CA SER A 77 8.99 -11.18 6.53
C SER A 77 10.06 -10.16 6.16
N GLY A 78 10.96 -9.81 7.09
CA GLY A 78 11.94 -8.74 6.90
C GLY A 78 11.34 -7.33 7.08
N TYR A 79 10.08 -7.23 7.47
CA TYR A 79 9.33 -5.99 7.63
C TYR A 79 8.69 -5.89 9.02
N PRO A 80 8.33 -4.68 9.50
CA PRO A 80 7.62 -4.51 10.77
C PRO A 80 6.15 -5.02 10.74
N PHE A 81 5.78 -5.77 9.70
CA PHE A 81 4.47 -6.36 9.51
C PHE A 81 4.60 -7.68 8.73
N TYR A 82 3.54 -8.46 8.69
CA TYR A 82 3.46 -9.73 7.97
C TYR A 82 2.01 -10.01 7.55
N ASN A 83 1.80 -11.04 6.74
CA ASN A 83 0.47 -11.54 6.40
C ASN A 83 0.44 -13.08 6.40
N THR A 84 -0.36 -13.68 7.28
CA THR A 84 -0.51 -15.15 7.44
C THR A 84 -1.66 -15.74 6.61
N SER A 85 -2.33 -14.95 5.78
CA SER A 85 -3.31 -15.47 4.82
C SER A 85 -2.61 -16.26 3.72
N PRO A 86 -3.16 -17.39 3.25
CA PRO A 86 -2.60 -18.12 2.12
C PRO A 86 -2.63 -17.31 0.81
N PHE A 87 -3.40 -16.21 0.77
CA PHE A 87 -3.60 -15.38 -0.41
C PHE A 87 -2.55 -14.27 -0.54
N THR A 88 -2.21 -13.97 -1.79
CA THR A 88 -1.62 -12.72 -2.30
C THR A 88 -2.60 -12.14 -3.30
N PHE A 89 -2.43 -10.89 -3.74
CA PHE A 89 -3.31 -10.36 -4.81
C PHE A 89 -3.31 -11.25 -6.06
N LYS A 90 -2.14 -11.80 -6.42
CA LYS A 90 -2.03 -12.76 -7.55
C LYS A 90 -2.79 -14.07 -7.29
N ARG A 91 -2.71 -14.62 -6.07
CA ARG A 91 -3.44 -15.85 -5.70
C ARG A 91 -4.95 -15.64 -5.65
N LEU A 92 -5.41 -14.45 -5.24
CA LEU A 92 -6.84 -14.10 -5.25
C LEU A 92 -7.47 -14.25 -6.65
N LEU A 93 -6.74 -13.88 -7.70
CA LEU A 93 -7.20 -14.01 -9.08
C LEU A 93 -7.35 -15.47 -9.54
N GLY A 94 -6.73 -16.43 -8.85
CA GLY A 94 -6.86 -17.85 -9.16
C GLY A 94 -8.21 -18.47 -8.78
N GLU A 95 -8.98 -17.82 -7.91
CA GLU A 95 -10.22 -18.35 -7.33
C GLU A 95 -11.38 -17.35 -7.42
N ALA A 96 -11.71 -16.92 -8.64
CA ALA A 96 -12.70 -15.88 -8.89
C ALA A 96 -14.08 -16.14 -8.24
N GLY A 97 -14.50 -17.42 -8.14
CA GLY A 97 -15.80 -17.79 -7.56
C GLY A 97 -15.94 -17.49 -6.06
N ASN A 98 -14.83 -17.40 -5.32
CA ASN A 98 -14.81 -17.11 -3.88
C ASN A 98 -14.05 -15.81 -3.56
N ILE A 99 -13.90 -14.91 -4.55
CA ILE A 99 -13.03 -13.73 -4.45
C ILE A 99 -13.33 -12.87 -3.22
N ARG A 100 -14.60 -12.74 -2.84
CA ARG A 100 -15.06 -12.01 -1.65
C ARG A 100 -14.49 -12.59 -0.36
N GLN A 101 -14.73 -13.89 -0.13
CA GLN A 101 -14.30 -14.59 1.09
C GLN A 101 -12.77 -14.65 1.15
N ASN A 102 -12.13 -14.86 0.00
CA ASN A 102 -10.68 -14.92 -0.09
C ASN A 102 -10.05 -13.55 0.18
N LEU A 103 -10.68 -12.45 -0.26
CA LEU A 103 -10.24 -11.09 0.07
C LEU A 103 -10.41 -10.79 1.56
N GLU A 104 -11.49 -11.23 2.21
CA GLU A 104 -11.61 -11.13 3.68
C GLU A 104 -10.49 -11.86 4.39
N ASN A 105 -10.26 -13.12 4.03
CA ASN A 105 -9.18 -13.93 4.59
C ASN A 105 -7.81 -13.28 4.35
N TYR A 106 -7.62 -12.63 3.21
CA TYR A 106 -6.42 -11.86 2.90
C TYR A 106 -6.25 -10.66 3.85
N LEU A 107 -7.32 -9.89 4.06
CA LEU A 107 -7.32 -8.75 4.96
C LEU A 107 -7.10 -9.17 6.40
N ASP A 108 -7.74 -10.25 6.87
CA ASP A 108 -7.62 -10.78 8.23
C ASP A 108 -6.23 -11.30 8.57
N GLY A 109 -5.49 -11.79 7.57
CA GLY A 109 -4.15 -12.34 7.77
C GLY A 109 -3.08 -11.31 8.14
N PHE A 110 -3.33 -10.02 8.00
CA PHE A 110 -2.35 -8.98 8.29
C PHE A 110 -2.09 -8.80 9.81
N SER A 111 -0.86 -8.44 10.16
CA SER A 111 -0.48 -8.07 11.52
C SER A 111 -1.25 -6.85 12.06
N SER A 112 -1.31 -6.73 13.39
CA SER A 112 -2.08 -5.72 14.15
C SER A 112 -1.93 -4.28 13.62
N ASN A 113 -0.71 -3.84 13.39
CA ASN A 113 -0.43 -2.51 12.83
C ASN A 113 -1.02 -2.25 11.44
N VAL A 114 -1.13 -3.28 10.59
CA VAL A 114 -1.76 -3.17 9.27
C VAL A 114 -3.28 -3.31 9.38
N GLN A 115 -3.80 -4.10 10.34
CA GLN A 115 -5.25 -4.10 10.67
C GLN A 115 -5.73 -2.69 11.04
N ASP A 116 -4.94 -1.95 11.81
CA ASP A 116 -5.25 -0.57 12.15
C ASP A 116 -5.37 0.31 10.90
N ILE A 117 -4.44 0.18 9.95
CA ILE A 117 -4.49 0.90 8.67
C ILE A 117 -5.76 0.55 7.88
N ILE A 118 -6.07 -0.75 7.73
CA ILE A 118 -7.26 -1.23 7.03
C ILE A 118 -8.54 -0.68 7.69
N SER A 119 -8.58 -0.65 9.02
CA SER A 119 -9.69 -0.10 9.80
C SER A 119 -9.86 1.41 9.59
N LYS A 120 -8.76 2.18 9.55
CA LYS A 120 -8.79 3.63 9.29
C LYS A 120 -9.30 3.97 7.90
N PHE A 121 -8.98 3.15 6.90
CA PHE A 121 -9.59 3.26 5.57
C PHE A 121 -11.05 2.85 5.51
N LYS A 122 -11.59 2.20 6.56
CA LYS A 122 -12.94 1.61 6.58
C LYS A 122 -13.18 0.66 5.40
N LEU A 123 -12.12 -0.02 4.94
CA LEU A 123 -12.16 -0.85 3.73
C LEU A 123 -13.17 -1.99 3.85
N ARG A 124 -13.30 -2.58 5.04
CA ARG A 124 -14.25 -3.68 5.30
C ARG A 124 -15.70 -3.28 5.02
N ASN A 125 -16.04 -2.02 5.23
CA ASN A 125 -17.38 -1.50 4.96
C ASN A 125 -17.69 -1.41 3.46
N GLN A 126 -16.67 -1.53 2.60
CA GLN A 126 -16.82 -1.45 1.16
C GLN A 126 -16.96 -2.83 0.50
N LEU A 127 -16.70 -3.91 1.23
CA LEU A 127 -16.61 -5.24 0.62
C LEU A 127 -17.93 -5.72 0.03
N ASP A 128 -19.06 -5.43 0.68
CA ASP A 128 -20.39 -5.78 0.17
C ASP A 128 -20.70 -4.99 -1.13
N THR A 129 -20.36 -3.69 -1.17
CA THR A 129 -20.54 -2.88 -2.39
C THR A 129 -19.66 -3.35 -3.54
N LEU A 130 -18.42 -3.79 -3.25
CA LEU A 130 -17.52 -4.36 -4.26
C LEU A 130 -18.06 -5.68 -4.82
N GLU A 131 -18.70 -6.49 -3.96
CA GLU A 131 -19.34 -7.76 -4.33
C GLU A 131 -20.61 -7.55 -5.15
N ASP A 132 -21.52 -6.72 -4.68
CA ASP A 132 -22.77 -6.38 -5.37
C ASP A 132 -22.52 -5.77 -6.75
N GLY A 133 -21.48 -4.93 -6.85
CA GLY A 133 -21.02 -4.37 -8.12
C GLY A 133 -20.29 -5.35 -9.03
N ASN A 134 -19.94 -6.55 -8.53
CA ASN A 134 -19.08 -7.53 -9.20
C ASN A 134 -17.74 -6.94 -9.70
N ILE A 135 -17.15 -6.04 -8.91
CA ILE A 135 -15.94 -5.30 -9.28
C ILE A 135 -14.69 -5.71 -8.49
N THR A 136 -14.81 -6.58 -7.48
CA THR A 136 -13.66 -7.04 -6.69
C THR A 136 -12.56 -7.66 -7.55
N TYR A 137 -12.92 -8.60 -8.43
CA TYR A 137 -11.96 -9.26 -9.32
C TYR A 137 -11.28 -8.28 -10.30
N PRO A 138 -12.01 -7.49 -11.13
CA PRO A 138 -11.37 -6.58 -12.07
C PRO A 138 -10.55 -5.49 -11.38
N LEU A 139 -10.92 -5.08 -10.16
CA LEU A 139 -10.12 -4.16 -9.35
C LEU A 139 -8.76 -4.77 -9.00
N ILE A 140 -8.74 -5.97 -8.41
CA ILE A 140 -7.49 -6.68 -8.06
C ILE A 140 -6.67 -6.97 -9.31
N GLU A 141 -7.31 -7.36 -10.42
CA GLU A 141 -6.64 -7.64 -11.69
C GLU A 141 -5.90 -6.40 -12.22
N LYS A 142 -6.53 -5.23 -12.19
CA LYS A 142 -5.90 -3.97 -12.59
C LYS A 142 -4.70 -3.62 -11.71
N PHE A 143 -4.79 -3.81 -10.39
CA PHE A 143 -3.65 -3.60 -9.48
C PHE A 143 -2.52 -4.64 -9.64
N CYS A 144 -2.83 -5.81 -10.18
CA CYS A 144 -1.86 -6.84 -10.56
C CYS A 144 -1.28 -6.67 -11.97
N SER A 145 -1.70 -5.65 -12.73
CA SER A 145 -1.25 -5.44 -14.10
C SER A 145 0.26 -5.23 -14.19
N SER A 146 0.89 -5.86 -15.18
CA SER A 146 2.31 -5.69 -15.50
C SER A 146 2.66 -4.31 -16.09
N GLN A 147 1.66 -3.45 -16.34
CA GLN A 147 1.87 -2.08 -16.81
C GLN A 147 2.48 -1.17 -15.75
N ILE A 148 2.31 -1.51 -14.46
CA ILE A 148 2.91 -0.78 -13.34
C ILE A 148 3.68 -1.73 -12.44
N ASN A 149 4.64 -1.18 -11.72
CA ASN A 149 5.36 -1.89 -10.68
C ASN A 149 5.35 -1.07 -9.39
N LEU A 150 4.69 -1.61 -8.37
CA LEU A 150 4.67 -1.06 -7.02
C LEU A 150 5.63 -1.79 -6.07
N SER A 151 6.49 -2.69 -6.56
CA SER A 151 7.57 -3.31 -5.77
C SER A 151 8.83 -2.43 -5.76
N PRO A 152 9.68 -2.45 -4.72
CA PRO A 152 11.01 -1.85 -4.77
C PRO A 152 11.92 -2.49 -5.82
N ASP A 153 11.65 -3.73 -6.22
CA ASP A 153 12.48 -4.49 -7.14
C ASP A 153 12.00 -4.35 -8.59
N PRO A 154 12.91 -4.26 -9.58
CA PRO A 154 12.55 -4.17 -10.98
C PRO A 154 11.94 -5.48 -11.49
N VAL A 155 11.00 -5.36 -12.43
CA VAL A 155 10.49 -6.50 -13.19
C VAL A 155 11.36 -6.68 -14.43
N THR A 156 11.91 -7.86 -14.62
CA THR A 156 12.76 -8.19 -15.77
C THR A 156 12.15 -9.27 -16.66
N ASP A 157 12.51 -9.25 -17.94
CA ASP A 157 12.22 -10.36 -18.85
C ASP A 157 13.22 -11.54 -18.65
N ARG A 158 13.05 -12.60 -19.43
CA ARG A 158 13.95 -13.79 -19.40
C ARG A 158 15.38 -13.48 -19.82
N ALA A 159 15.61 -12.39 -20.56
CA ALA A 159 16.92 -11.94 -20.99
C ALA A 159 17.57 -10.97 -19.99
N GLY A 160 16.89 -10.63 -18.89
CA GLY A 160 17.35 -9.70 -17.87
C GLY A 160 17.11 -8.23 -18.20
N ASN A 161 16.37 -7.90 -19.26
CA ASN A 161 16.01 -6.53 -19.56
C ASN A 161 14.95 -6.04 -18.58
N ILE A 162 15.13 -4.83 -18.04
CA ILE A 162 14.15 -4.19 -17.14
C ILE A 162 12.92 -3.82 -17.97
N LEU A 163 11.81 -4.50 -17.70
CA LEU A 163 10.49 -4.19 -18.25
C LEU A 163 9.85 -3.03 -17.48
N GLN A 164 9.96 -3.07 -16.14
CA GLN A 164 9.47 -2.01 -15.26
C GLN A 164 10.51 -1.74 -14.17
N PRO A 165 10.93 -0.48 -13.99
CA PRO A 165 11.83 -0.14 -12.90
C PRO A 165 11.17 -0.39 -11.54
N GLY A 166 11.99 -0.68 -10.54
CA GLY A 166 11.56 -0.73 -9.15
C GLY A 166 11.07 0.63 -8.65
N LEU A 167 10.11 0.62 -7.74
CA LEU A 167 9.57 1.80 -7.06
C LEU A 167 10.12 1.86 -5.63
N SER A 168 11.13 2.71 -5.41
CA SER A 168 11.68 2.95 -4.08
C SER A 168 10.62 3.41 -3.08
N ASN A 169 10.86 3.25 -1.77
CA ASN A 169 9.95 3.75 -0.72
C ASN A 169 9.67 5.25 -0.86
N LEU A 170 10.71 6.02 -1.21
CA LEU A 170 10.57 7.44 -1.48
C LEU A 170 9.67 7.68 -2.71
N GLY A 171 9.88 6.93 -3.79
CA GLY A 171 9.06 7.00 -5.01
C GLY A 171 7.59 6.65 -4.75
N MET A 172 7.33 5.61 -3.95
CA MET A 172 5.99 5.24 -3.52
C MET A 172 5.32 6.37 -2.72
N GLY A 173 6.07 7.05 -1.85
CA GLY A 173 5.59 8.25 -1.16
C GLY A 173 5.14 9.36 -2.12
N TYR A 174 5.90 9.61 -3.19
CA TYR A 174 5.49 10.58 -4.23
C TYR A 174 4.22 10.15 -4.98
N VAL A 175 4.13 8.88 -5.38
CA VAL A 175 2.94 8.34 -6.05
C VAL A 175 1.72 8.50 -5.16
N PHE A 176 1.83 8.12 -3.88
CA PHE A 176 0.69 8.16 -2.97
C PHE A 176 0.24 9.59 -2.62
N GLU A 177 1.16 10.51 -2.41
CA GLU A 177 0.84 11.92 -2.19
C GLU A 177 0.18 12.56 -3.41
N GLU A 178 0.65 12.27 -4.61
CA GLU A 178 0.05 12.78 -5.83
C GLU A 178 -1.37 12.22 -6.05
N LEU A 179 -1.63 10.96 -5.66
CA LEU A 179 -2.98 10.40 -5.64
C LEU A 179 -3.88 11.15 -4.65
N ILE A 180 -3.41 11.40 -3.43
CA ILE A 180 -4.14 12.19 -2.42
C ILE A 180 -4.45 13.59 -2.97
N ARG A 181 -3.45 14.28 -3.52
CA ARG A 181 -3.61 15.61 -4.10
C ARG A 181 -4.71 15.64 -5.16
N ARG A 182 -4.67 14.71 -6.13
CA ARG A 182 -5.69 14.62 -7.19
C ARG A 182 -7.09 14.35 -6.65
N PHE A 183 -7.23 13.43 -5.70
CA PHE A 183 -8.55 13.14 -5.09
C PHE A 183 -9.09 14.30 -4.27
N ASN A 184 -8.24 15.07 -3.59
CA ASN A 184 -8.67 16.26 -2.85
C ASN A 184 -9.11 17.38 -3.81
N GLU A 185 -8.37 17.59 -4.90
CA GLU A 185 -8.72 18.55 -5.96
C GLU A 185 -10.06 18.22 -6.63
N GLU A 186 -10.32 16.95 -6.94
CA GLU A 186 -11.60 16.55 -7.52
C GLU A 186 -12.79 16.71 -6.57
N ASN A 187 -12.57 16.61 -5.26
CA ASN A 187 -13.61 16.73 -4.24
C ASN A 187 -13.90 18.18 -3.82
N ASN A 188 -13.18 19.17 -4.37
CA ASN A 188 -13.22 20.56 -3.92
C ASN A 188 -13.03 20.72 -2.40
N GLU A 189 -12.29 19.79 -1.75
CA GLU A 189 -11.87 19.96 -0.36
C GLU A 189 -10.75 21.03 -0.33
N GLU A 190 -10.76 21.93 0.66
CA GLU A 190 -9.76 23.02 0.74
C GLU A 190 -8.35 22.44 0.85
N ALA A 191 -7.57 22.52 -0.22
CA ALA A 191 -6.26 21.89 -0.35
C ALA A 191 -5.23 22.33 0.73
N GLY A 192 -5.48 23.44 1.43
CA GLY A 192 -4.60 23.99 2.46
C GLY A 192 -4.70 23.32 3.84
N GLU A 193 -5.78 22.62 4.16
CA GLU A 193 -5.98 22.02 5.50
C GLU A 193 -5.41 20.59 5.64
N HIS A 194 -4.98 19.97 4.53
CA HIS A 194 -4.69 18.53 4.49
C HIS A 194 -3.38 18.15 3.77
N PHE A 195 -2.58 19.13 3.32
CA PHE A 195 -1.35 18.84 2.59
C PHE A 195 -0.32 19.95 2.71
N THR A 196 0.90 19.61 3.15
CA THR A 196 2.05 20.51 3.11
C THR A 196 2.98 20.10 1.95
N PRO A 197 3.28 20.99 0.98
CA PRO A 197 4.16 20.66 -0.13
C PRO A 197 5.56 20.22 0.33
N ARG A 198 6.17 19.26 -0.38
CA ARG A 198 7.47 18.70 0.02
C ARG A 198 8.60 19.72 0.05
N GLU A 199 8.55 20.74 -0.80
CA GLU A 199 9.51 21.84 -0.81
C GLU A 199 9.47 22.60 0.52
N ILE A 200 8.27 22.77 1.08
CA ILE A 200 8.04 23.38 2.39
C ILE A 200 8.51 22.45 3.50
N ILE A 201 8.17 21.15 3.44
CA ILE A 201 8.67 20.14 4.40
C ILE A 201 10.21 20.11 4.40
N LYS A 202 10.82 20.15 3.20
CA LYS A 202 12.28 20.18 3.03
C LYS A 202 12.85 21.46 3.63
N LEU A 203 12.25 22.62 3.40
CA LEU A 203 12.70 23.86 4.02
C LEU A 203 12.59 23.79 5.56
N MET A 204 11.44 23.40 6.09
CA MET A 204 11.20 23.26 7.53
C MET A 204 12.22 22.33 8.20
N THR A 205 12.49 21.17 7.58
CA THR A 205 13.48 20.22 8.10
C THR A 205 14.89 20.81 8.10
N HIS A 206 15.32 21.54 7.06
CA HIS A 206 16.62 22.24 7.08
C HIS A 206 16.68 23.30 8.18
N LEU A 207 15.61 24.11 8.34
CA LEU A 207 15.56 25.15 9.38
C LEU A 207 15.66 24.56 10.79
N ILE A 208 15.05 23.40 11.03
CA ILE A 208 15.08 22.72 12.33
C ILE A 208 16.43 22.04 12.58
N PHE A 209 16.97 21.31 11.60
CA PHE A 209 18.10 20.41 11.83
C PHE A 209 19.47 21.01 11.54
N GLU A 210 19.61 21.93 10.57
CA GLU A 210 20.93 22.47 10.20
C GLU A 210 21.62 23.21 11.37
N PRO A 211 20.92 24.01 12.21
CA PRO A 211 21.53 24.68 13.37
C PRO A 211 22.05 23.73 14.46
N VAL A 212 21.49 22.52 14.55
CA VAL A 212 21.82 21.53 15.60
C VAL A 212 22.57 20.33 15.06
N LYS A 213 22.86 20.27 13.76
CA LYS A 213 23.46 19.13 13.06
C LYS A 213 24.73 18.58 13.73
N GLY A 214 25.63 19.47 14.19
CA GLY A 214 26.84 19.07 14.91
C GLY A 214 26.63 18.56 16.33
N LYS A 215 25.42 18.69 16.89
CA LYS A 215 25.01 18.20 18.21
C LYS A 215 24.22 16.89 18.12
N ILE A 216 23.79 16.48 16.92
CA ILE A 216 23.07 15.23 16.70
C ILE A 216 24.07 14.07 16.83
N LYS A 217 23.86 13.23 17.84
CA LYS A 217 24.59 11.98 18.07
C LYS A 217 23.83 10.78 17.48
N HIS A 218 24.51 9.65 17.34
CA HIS A 218 23.83 8.39 17.03
C HIS A 218 22.88 8.01 18.17
N GLY A 219 21.59 7.85 17.86
CA GLY A 219 20.55 7.52 18.83
C GLY A 219 19.15 7.76 18.28
N THR A 220 18.16 7.61 19.16
CA THR A 220 16.74 7.82 18.86
C THR A 220 16.33 9.24 19.25
N TYR A 221 15.57 9.91 18.38
CA TYR A 221 15.03 11.25 18.61
C TYR A 221 13.52 11.23 18.55
N LEU A 222 12.88 12.00 19.44
CA LEU A 222 11.46 12.28 19.36
C LEU A 222 11.23 13.43 18.39
N ILE A 223 10.41 13.21 17.36
CA ILE A 223 9.91 14.25 16.46
C ILE A 223 8.43 14.43 16.79
N TYR A 224 8.01 15.66 17.03
CA TYR A 224 6.63 15.99 17.38
C TYR A 224 6.05 16.98 16.37
N GLU A 225 4.88 16.62 15.83
CA GLU A 225 4.07 17.46 14.95
C GLU A 225 2.65 17.49 15.53
N PRO A 226 2.22 18.61 16.17
CA PRO A 226 0.96 18.68 16.91
C PRO A 226 -0.30 18.59 16.02
N ALA A 227 -0.14 18.73 14.71
CA ALA A 227 -1.19 18.69 13.72
C ALA A 227 -0.67 17.99 12.45
N CYS A 228 -0.20 16.74 12.58
CA CYS A 228 0.20 15.93 11.44
C CYS A 228 -1.06 15.53 10.65
N GLY A 229 -1.41 16.32 9.65
CA GLY A 229 -2.57 16.21 8.79
C GLY A 229 -2.23 16.66 7.39
#